data_AF-A0A6J6GEQ7-F1
#
_entry.id   AF-A0A6J6GEQ7-F1
#
_cell.length_a   1.000
_cell.length_b   1.000
_cell.length_c   1.000
_cell.angle_alpha   90.00
_cell.angle_beta   90.00
_cell.angle_gamma   90.00
#
_symmetry.space_group_name_H-M   'P 1'
#
loop_
_entity.id
_entity.type
_entity.pdbx_description
1 polymer ?
#
loop_
_entity_poly.entity_id
_entity_poly.type
_entity_poly.pdbx_seq_one_letter_code
_entity_poly.pdbx_strand_id
1 'polypeptide(L)'
;MSNPSSGESGTAARKAARAQSTAGPSRGRTTVKGDPAGRGKGPSAPVRKKLDPDALVALEEERDFLLRSLEDLEREHAAGDVDDVDYAALNDDYTARAADVIRAIDTRNELAASSRPVRSWKRSALTLGLVAFLAVGAGWVVFRDSGTRAPGQGLSGDVRQDSANLILRAQGYTGQASAALQAGNTDKALAQYELAIESYDKALELSPANAEALTYRGWVLHTLATNSEASIATQLDVQARIYLDQAIAADPAYADARVFRAILERNAGEFAAAQVDLDAVDMNAIPPYMKSMIDSVRNDVATGLAGS
;
A
#
# COMPACT_ATOMS: atom_id res chain seq x y z
N MET A 1 -58.00 28.62 29.15
CA MET A 1 -56.97 29.66 29.32
C MET A 1 -56.02 29.51 28.14
N SER A 2 -56.29 30.17 27.00
CA SER A 2 -55.94 31.57 26.66
C SER A 2 -54.43 31.78 26.55
N ASN A 3 -53.83 32.38 25.52
CA ASN A 3 -54.15 32.79 24.15
C ASN A 3 -52.75 33.13 23.49
N PRO A 4 -52.55 33.98 22.44
CA PRO A 4 -51.95 33.59 21.15
C PRO A 4 -50.77 34.49 20.70
N SER A 5 -50.33 34.37 19.44
CA SER A 5 -49.87 35.46 18.52
C SER A 5 -49.16 34.78 17.32
N SER A 6 -49.47 34.89 16.02
CA SER A 6 -50.07 35.85 15.07
C SER A 6 -49.05 36.37 14.03
N GLY A 7 -49.50 36.48 12.77
CA GLY A 7 -48.76 36.98 11.59
C GLY A 7 -48.75 35.96 10.43
N GLU A 8 -49.75 35.82 9.55
CA GLU A 8 -50.18 36.72 8.43
C GLU A 8 -48.99 37.18 7.54
N SER A 9 -48.98 37.16 6.20
CA SER A 9 -50.00 37.14 5.13
C SER A 9 -49.26 36.87 3.79
N GLY A 10 -49.80 36.19 2.78
CA GLY A 10 -50.56 36.76 1.66
C GLY A 10 -50.03 36.19 0.32
N THR A 11 -50.67 35.23 -0.35
CA THR A 11 -51.77 35.29 -1.34
C THR A 11 -51.39 35.70 -2.77
N ALA A 12 -51.88 34.88 -3.73
CA ALA A 12 -52.21 35.13 -5.16
C ALA A 12 -51.32 34.35 -6.16
N ALA A 13 -51.80 33.24 -6.76
CA ALA A 13 -52.72 33.15 -7.91
C ALA A 13 -52.03 33.60 -9.23
N ARG A 14 -52.18 32.99 -10.41
CA ARG A 14 -52.96 31.86 -10.96
C ARG A 14 -52.50 31.68 -12.42
N LYS A 15 -52.74 30.48 -12.98
CA LYS A 15 -53.08 30.14 -14.39
C LYS A 15 -52.20 30.68 -15.54
N ALA A 16 -51.49 29.80 -16.26
CA ALA A 16 -51.99 28.98 -17.38
C ALA A 16 -52.15 29.73 -18.70
N ALA A 17 -51.44 29.32 -19.75
CA ALA A 17 -52.03 28.79 -20.99
C ALA A 17 -50.97 28.44 -22.05
N ARG A 18 -51.33 27.39 -22.77
CA ARG A 18 -50.72 26.66 -23.88
C ARG A 18 -51.11 27.27 -25.23
N ALA A 19 -50.26 27.18 -26.26
CA ALA A 19 -50.55 26.80 -27.67
C ALA A 19 -49.46 27.30 -28.65
N GLN A 20 -48.78 26.39 -29.38
CA GLN A 20 -48.90 26.08 -30.84
C GLN A 20 -48.25 27.14 -31.78
N SER A 21 -47.13 26.81 -32.46
CA SER A 21 -47.02 26.22 -33.82
C SER A 21 -47.26 27.20 -34.98
N THR A 22 -46.20 27.52 -35.75
CA THR A 22 -46.24 27.81 -37.21
C THR A 22 -44.87 27.57 -37.88
N ALA A 23 -44.89 27.14 -39.15
CA ALA A 23 -43.79 26.66 -40.00
C ALA A 23 -43.12 27.77 -40.87
N GLY A 24 -41.81 27.73 -41.13
CA GLY A 24 -41.12 27.36 -42.41
C GLY A 24 -40.35 28.56 -43.05
N PRO A 25 -39.52 28.47 -44.14
CA PRO A 25 -38.86 27.31 -44.80
C PRO A 25 -37.40 27.53 -45.38
N SER A 26 -36.74 26.41 -45.78
CA SER A 26 -35.72 26.23 -46.88
C SER A 26 -34.30 26.86 -46.73
N ARG A 27 -33.17 26.38 -47.30
CA ARG A 27 -32.75 25.27 -48.19
C ARG A 27 -31.20 25.19 -48.23
N GLY A 28 -30.63 24.01 -48.49
CA GLY A 28 -29.27 23.80 -49.05
C GLY A 28 -28.22 23.16 -48.12
N ARG A 29 -27.24 22.33 -48.50
CA ARG A 29 -27.01 21.28 -49.53
C ARG A 29 -25.59 20.70 -49.22
N THR A 30 -25.43 19.36 -49.25
CA THR A 30 -24.18 18.55 -49.47
C THR A 30 -22.98 18.72 -48.50
N THR A 31 -22.10 17.76 -48.14
CA THR A 31 -21.82 16.32 -48.36
C THR A 31 -20.59 15.94 -47.48
N VAL A 32 -20.37 14.64 -47.25
CA VAL A 32 -19.08 13.93 -46.95
C VAL A 32 -18.70 13.61 -45.48
N LYS A 33 -19.00 12.35 -45.09
CA LYS A 33 -18.12 11.25 -44.62
C LYS A 33 -17.09 11.49 -43.48
N GLY A 34 -17.23 10.69 -42.42
CA GLY A 34 -16.16 10.30 -41.50
C GLY A 34 -16.68 9.63 -40.22
N ASP A 35 -16.74 8.29 -40.19
CA ASP A 35 -17.09 7.47 -39.01
C ASP A 35 -16.06 7.60 -37.87
N PRO A 36 -16.46 7.30 -36.62
CA PRO A 36 -15.64 6.40 -35.82
C PRO A 36 -16.42 5.21 -35.24
N ALA A 37 -15.88 4.02 -35.55
CA ALA A 37 -15.76 2.85 -34.70
C ALA A 37 -16.98 2.48 -33.81
N GLY A 38 -17.95 1.78 -34.42
CA GLY A 38 -18.96 1.00 -33.72
C GLY A 38 -18.36 -0.23 -33.02
N ARG A 39 -18.60 -0.30 -31.71
CA ARG A 39 -18.41 -1.46 -30.82
C ARG A 39 -18.90 -2.76 -31.49
N GLY A 40 -18.14 -3.83 -31.27
CA GLY A 40 -18.43 -5.16 -31.79
C GLY A 40 -19.88 -5.58 -31.52
N LYS A 41 -20.61 -5.92 -32.58
CA LYS A 41 -21.90 -6.60 -32.50
C LYS A 41 -21.66 -7.96 -31.85
N GLY A 42 -22.02 -8.09 -30.57
CA GLY A 42 -22.34 -9.38 -29.99
C GLY A 42 -23.50 -10.02 -30.77
N PRO A 43 -23.67 -11.35 -30.70
CA PRO A 43 -24.72 -12.04 -31.44
C PRO A 43 -26.08 -11.39 -31.15
N SER A 44 -26.82 -11.13 -32.22
CA SER A 44 -28.10 -10.43 -32.24
C SER A 44 -29.09 -11.06 -31.24
N ALA A 45 -29.83 -10.21 -30.51
CA ALA A 45 -30.81 -10.57 -29.49
C ALA A 45 -31.69 -11.83 -29.73
N PRO A 46 -32.15 -12.17 -30.97
CA PRO A 46 -32.89 -13.41 -31.22
C PRO A 46 -32.09 -14.71 -31.00
N VAL A 47 -30.76 -14.69 -31.10
CA VAL A 47 -29.90 -15.88 -30.90
C VAL A 47 -29.67 -16.14 -29.41
N ARG A 48 -29.57 -15.09 -28.60
CA ARG A 48 -29.40 -15.22 -27.13
C ARG A 48 -30.59 -15.92 -26.46
N LYS A 49 -31.81 -15.65 -26.91
CA LYS A 49 -33.02 -16.34 -26.40
C LYS A 49 -33.07 -17.83 -26.78
N LYS A 50 -32.38 -18.23 -27.86
CA LYS A 50 -32.29 -19.63 -28.30
C LYS A 50 -31.14 -20.42 -27.65
N LEU A 51 -30.25 -19.75 -26.92
CA LEU A 51 -29.07 -20.32 -26.25
C LEU A 51 -29.11 -20.08 -24.73
N ASP A 52 -30.30 -19.94 -24.15
CA ASP A 52 -30.52 -19.76 -22.71
C ASP A 52 -30.18 -21.03 -21.90
N PRO A 53 -29.08 -21.07 -21.12
CA PRO A 53 -28.57 -22.29 -20.49
C PRO A 53 -29.63 -23.03 -19.65
N ASP A 54 -30.54 -22.30 -19.01
CA ASP A 54 -31.58 -22.89 -18.15
C ASP A 54 -32.57 -23.75 -18.97
N ALA A 55 -32.86 -23.34 -20.21
CA ALA A 55 -33.69 -24.12 -21.12
C ALA A 55 -32.99 -25.37 -21.68
N LEU A 56 -31.66 -25.44 -21.67
CA LEU A 56 -30.95 -26.69 -22.01
C LEU A 56 -31.05 -27.68 -20.85
N VAL A 57 -30.84 -27.21 -19.63
CA VAL A 57 -30.94 -28.03 -18.42
C VAL A 57 -32.33 -28.67 -18.32
N ALA A 58 -33.39 -27.89 -18.55
CA ALA A 58 -34.76 -28.43 -18.54
C ALA A 58 -35.00 -29.54 -19.58
N LEU A 59 -34.41 -29.44 -20.78
CA LEU A 59 -34.51 -30.48 -21.81
C LEU A 59 -33.71 -31.73 -21.43
N GLU A 60 -32.53 -31.56 -20.82
CA GLU A 60 -31.72 -32.68 -20.34
C GLU A 60 -32.42 -33.43 -19.19
N GLU A 61 -33.04 -32.70 -18.26
CA GLU A 61 -33.87 -33.27 -17.19
C GLU A 61 -35.08 -34.04 -17.74
N GLU A 62 -35.79 -33.49 -18.74
CA GLU A 62 -36.91 -34.17 -19.37
C GLU A 62 -36.48 -35.45 -20.11
N ARG A 63 -35.36 -35.41 -20.86
CA ARG A 63 -34.77 -36.60 -21.48
C ARG A 63 -34.48 -37.67 -20.44
N ASP A 64 -33.80 -37.30 -19.36
CA ASP A 64 -33.39 -38.26 -18.34
C ASP A 64 -34.58 -38.83 -17.58
N PHE A 65 -35.66 -38.06 -17.43
CA PHE A 65 -36.94 -38.56 -16.90
C PHE A 65 -37.60 -39.57 -17.84
N LEU A 66 -37.70 -39.27 -19.14
CA LEU A 66 -38.33 -40.14 -20.14
C LEU A 66 -37.57 -41.47 -20.30
N LEU A 67 -36.23 -41.43 -20.34
CA LEU A 67 -35.42 -42.64 -20.43
C LEU A 67 -35.56 -43.54 -19.20
N ARG A 68 -35.60 -42.95 -18.00
CA ARG A 68 -35.88 -43.70 -16.77
C ARG A 68 -37.29 -44.29 -16.78
N SER A 69 -38.27 -43.54 -17.27
CA SER A 69 -39.67 -44.03 -17.35
C SER A 69 -39.82 -45.18 -18.33
N LEU A 70 -39.07 -45.18 -19.44
CA LEU A 70 -39.00 -46.31 -20.37
C LEU A 70 -38.37 -47.55 -19.72
N GLU A 71 -37.27 -47.37 -19.00
CA GLU A 71 -36.60 -48.47 -18.28
C GLU A 71 -37.51 -49.04 -17.17
N ASP A 72 -38.22 -48.17 -16.45
CA ASP A 72 -39.17 -48.56 -15.41
C ASP A 72 -40.35 -49.34 -16.02
N LEU A 73 -40.93 -48.84 -17.12
CA LEU A 73 -42.02 -49.49 -17.84
C LEU A 73 -41.62 -50.88 -18.37
N GLU A 74 -40.39 -51.03 -18.90
CA GLU A 74 -39.87 -52.32 -19.36
C GLU A 74 -39.73 -53.32 -18.20
N ARG A 75 -39.33 -52.86 -17.00
CA ARG A 75 -39.26 -53.72 -15.81
C ARG A 75 -40.65 -54.13 -15.31
N GLU A 76 -41.62 -53.22 -15.30
CA GLU A 76 -43.00 -53.52 -14.90
C GLU A 76 -43.69 -54.49 -15.87
N HIS A 77 -43.46 -54.33 -17.18
CA HIS A 77 -43.91 -55.29 -18.18
C HIS A 77 -43.27 -56.66 -18.01
N ALA A 78 -41.95 -56.73 -17.77
CA ALA A 78 -41.23 -57.97 -17.51
C ALA A 78 -41.69 -58.67 -16.21
N ALA A 79 -42.18 -57.92 -15.22
CA ALA A 79 -42.77 -58.44 -13.99
C ALA A 79 -44.22 -58.92 -14.18
N GLY A 80 -44.86 -58.58 -15.31
CA GLY A 80 -46.27 -58.89 -15.60
C GLY A 80 -47.26 -57.92 -14.95
N ASP A 81 -46.79 -56.77 -14.46
CA ASP A 81 -47.62 -55.74 -13.80
C ASP A 81 -48.36 -54.85 -14.81
N VAL A 82 -47.91 -54.84 -16.08
CA VAL A 82 -48.50 -54.09 -17.21
C VAL A 82 -48.77 -55.07 -18.36
N ASP A 83 -49.93 -54.97 -19.01
CA ASP A 83 -50.26 -55.84 -20.14
C ASP A 83 -49.58 -55.39 -21.45
N ASP A 84 -49.54 -56.29 -22.44
CA ASP A 84 -48.85 -56.05 -23.72
C ASP A 84 -49.40 -54.85 -24.52
N VAL A 85 -50.70 -54.57 -24.39
CA VAL A 85 -51.36 -53.51 -25.16
C VAL A 85 -51.04 -52.15 -24.54
N ASP A 86 -51.15 -52.05 -23.23
CA ASP A 86 -50.82 -50.85 -22.47
C ASP A 86 -49.32 -50.55 -22.53
N TYR A 87 -48.47 -51.58 -22.45
CA TYR A 87 -47.03 -51.46 -22.63
C TYR A 87 -46.69 -50.87 -24.01
N ALA A 88 -47.24 -51.44 -25.10
CA ALA A 88 -46.95 -50.97 -26.44
C ALA A 88 -47.35 -49.50 -26.65
N ALA A 89 -48.54 -49.11 -26.16
CA ALA A 89 -49.02 -47.74 -26.29
C ALA A 89 -48.16 -46.72 -25.50
N LEU A 90 -47.80 -47.04 -24.25
CA LEU A 90 -46.96 -46.17 -23.43
C LEU A 90 -45.51 -46.12 -23.93
N ASN A 91 -44.96 -47.25 -24.37
CA ASN A 91 -43.60 -47.34 -24.92
C ASN A 91 -43.46 -46.49 -26.17
N ASP A 92 -44.43 -46.54 -27.09
CA ASP A 92 -44.44 -45.74 -28.31
C ASP A 92 -44.48 -44.22 -27.99
N ASP A 93 -45.33 -43.79 -27.05
CA ASP A 93 -45.43 -42.37 -26.65
C ASP A 93 -44.14 -41.88 -25.99
N TYR A 94 -43.62 -42.62 -25.01
CA TYR A 94 -42.38 -42.25 -24.34
C TYR A 94 -41.18 -42.23 -25.29
N THR A 95 -41.10 -43.19 -26.21
CA THR A 95 -40.04 -43.26 -27.23
C THR A 95 -40.12 -42.08 -28.20
N ALA A 96 -41.33 -41.73 -28.67
CA ALA A 96 -41.53 -40.58 -29.54
C ALA A 96 -41.11 -39.27 -28.85
N ARG A 97 -41.55 -39.06 -27.60
CA ARG A 97 -41.19 -37.88 -26.81
C ARG A 97 -39.70 -37.80 -26.51
N ALA A 98 -39.05 -38.90 -26.15
CA ALA A 98 -37.61 -38.93 -25.90
C ALA A 98 -36.82 -38.55 -27.15
N ALA A 99 -37.22 -39.06 -28.32
CA ALA A 99 -36.60 -38.74 -29.60
C ALA A 99 -36.74 -37.24 -29.94
N ASP A 100 -37.88 -36.63 -29.67
CA ASP A 100 -38.10 -35.20 -29.92
C ASP A 100 -37.23 -34.31 -29.02
N VAL A 101 -37.11 -34.65 -27.73
CA VAL A 101 -36.25 -33.92 -26.78
C VAL A 101 -34.77 -34.04 -27.17
N ILE A 102 -34.30 -35.22 -27.55
CA ILE A 102 -32.91 -35.44 -27.98
C ILE A 102 -32.59 -34.60 -29.22
N ARG A 103 -33.46 -34.60 -30.24
CA ARG A 103 -33.27 -33.76 -31.44
C ARG A 103 -33.23 -32.27 -31.12
N ALA A 104 -34.01 -31.81 -30.13
CA ALA A 104 -34.01 -30.42 -29.68
C ALA A 104 -32.68 -30.02 -29.03
N ILE A 105 -32.10 -30.91 -28.21
CA ILE A 105 -30.77 -30.73 -27.59
C ILE A 105 -29.69 -30.66 -28.68
N ASP A 106 -29.69 -31.59 -29.63
CA ASP A 106 -28.68 -31.66 -30.70
C ASP A 106 -28.70 -30.40 -31.58
N THR A 107 -29.88 -30.00 -32.07
CA THR A 107 -30.06 -28.79 -32.88
C THR A 107 -29.49 -27.55 -32.17
N ARG A 108 -29.69 -27.48 -30.86
CA ARG A 108 -29.23 -26.38 -30.02
C ARG A 108 -27.71 -26.40 -29.82
N ASN A 109 -27.11 -27.58 -29.63
CA ASN A 109 -25.67 -27.75 -29.54
C ASN A 109 -24.96 -27.35 -30.84
N GLU A 110 -25.54 -27.67 -32.00
CA GLU A 110 -25.05 -27.22 -33.31
C GLU A 110 -25.11 -25.69 -33.47
N LEU A 111 -26.20 -25.05 -33.00
CA LEU A 111 -26.33 -23.58 -32.97
C LEU A 111 -25.29 -22.93 -32.04
N ALA A 112 -24.97 -23.57 -30.91
CA ALA A 112 -23.95 -23.11 -29.98
C ALA A 112 -22.54 -23.23 -30.59
N ALA A 113 -22.25 -24.34 -31.27
CA ALA A 113 -20.98 -24.60 -31.93
C ALA A 113 -20.71 -23.61 -33.08
N SER A 114 -21.71 -23.34 -33.91
CA SER A 114 -21.62 -22.39 -35.03
C SER A 114 -21.52 -20.92 -34.58
N SER A 115 -21.92 -20.59 -33.35
CA SER A 115 -21.84 -19.25 -32.78
C SER A 115 -20.51 -18.93 -32.09
N ARG A 116 -19.60 -19.91 -31.93
CA ARG A 116 -18.28 -19.68 -31.33
C ARG A 116 -17.42 -18.84 -32.29
N PRO A 117 -16.97 -17.63 -31.90
CA PRO A 117 -16.13 -16.82 -32.77
C PRO A 117 -14.80 -17.53 -33.02
N VAL A 118 -14.42 -17.66 -34.30
CA VAL A 118 -13.07 -18.11 -34.69
C VAL A 118 -12.03 -17.18 -34.07
N ARG A 119 -11.34 -17.69 -33.05
CA ARG A 119 -10.26 -16.99 -32.36
C ARG A 119 -9.17 -16.68 -33.38
N SER A 120 -9.07 -15.43 -33.82
CA SER A 120 -8.06 -15.06 -34.80
C SER A 120 -6.69 -15.05 -34.12
N TRP A 121 -5.88 -16.05 -34.48
CA TRP A 121 -4.52 -16.22 -33.95
C TRP A 121 -3.70 -14.93 -34.07
N LYS A 122 -3.93 -14.12 -35.12
CA LYS A 122 -3.30 -12.80 -35.29
C LYS A 122 -3.63 -11.83 -34.15
N ARG A 123 -4.87 -11.76 -33.65
CA ARG A 123 -5.24 -10.89 -32.51
C ARG A 123 -4.73 -11.44 -31.18
N SER A 124 -4.68 -12.76 -31.02
CA SER A 124 -4.05 -13.40 -29.85
C SER A 124 -2.52 -13.17 -29.83
N ALA A 125 -1.85 -13.24 -30.98
CA ALA A 125 -0.44 -12.93 -31.10
C ALA A 125 -0.14 -11.44 -30.84
N LEU A 126 -1.03 -10.54 -31.28
CA LEU A 126 -0.90 -9.10 -31.06
C LEU A 126 -1.08 -8.72 -29.59
N THR A 127 -2.03 -9.34 -28.89
CA THR A 127 -2.23 -9.15 -27.44
C THR A 127 -1.07 -9.74 -26.62
N LEU A 128 -0.59 -10.93 -26.97
CA LEU A 128 0.64 -11.51 -26.39
C LEU A 128 1.86 -10.62 -26.64
N GLY A 129 2.01 -10.10 -27.85
CA GLY A 129 3.08 -9.18 -28.22
C GLY A 129 3.03 -7.87 -27.43
N LEU A 130 1.84 -7.30 -27.23
CA LEU A 130 1.65 -6.10 -26.41
C LEU A 130 2.03 -6.34 -24.94
N VAL A 131 1.60 -7.48 -24.37
CA VAL A 131 1.96 -7.85 -22.99
C VAL A 131 3.46 -8.06 -22.85
N ALA A 132 4.08 -8.75 -23.80
CA ALA A 132 5.54 -8.93 -23.83
C ALA A 132 6.27 -7.59 -23.97
N PHE A 133 5.79 -6.68 -24.82
CA PHE A 133 6.37 -5.35 -24.99
C PHE A 133 6.26 -4.51 -23.71
N LEU A 134 5.12 -4.55 -23.02
CA LEU A 134 4.95 -3.86 -21.74
C LEU A 134 5.84 -4.46 -20.65
N ALA A 135 5.99 -5.78 -20.60
CA ALA A 135 6.88 -6.45 -19.66
C ALA A 135 8.37 -6.10 -19.93
N VAL A 136 8.79 -6.08 -21.20
CA VAL A 136 10.14 -5.69 -21.60
C VAL A 136 10.38 -4.20 -21.36
N GLY A 137 9.40 -3.33 -21.63
CA GLY A 137 9.47 -1.90 -21.37
C GLY A 137 9.60 -1.58 -19.88
N ALA A 138 8.81 -2.24 -19.04
CA ALA A 138 8.95 -2.15 -17.58
C ALA A 138 10.32 -2.66 -17.11
N GLY A 139 10.78 -3.79 -17.66
CA GLY A 139 12.13 -4.31 -17.39
C GLY A 139 13.25 -3.37 -17.81
N TRP A 140 13.09 -2.66 -18.93
CA TRP A 140 14.09 -1.70 -19.44
C TRP A 140 14.13 -0.39 -18.62
N VAL A 141 12.97 0.10 -18.16
CA VAL A 141 12.91 1.26 -17.24
C VAL A 141 13.59 0.92 -15.90
N VAL A 142 13.30 -0.26 -15.35
CA VAL A 142 13.99 -0.76 -14.14
C VAL A 142 15.48 -0.94 -14.38
N PHE A 143 15.90 -1.41 -15.56
CA PHE A 143 17.32 -1.56 -15.93
C PHE A 143 18.04 -0.21 -16.11
N ARG A 144 17.37 0.83 -16.61
CA ARG A 144 17.96 2.16 -16.77
C ARG A 144 18.15 2.88 -15.43
N ASP A 145 17.26 2.64 -14.47
CA ASP A 145 17.32 3.24 -13.13
C ASP A 145 18.15 2.40 -12.14
N SER A 146 18.24 1.09 -12.37
CA SER A 146 19.10 0.19 -11.61
C SER A 146 20.49 0.18 -12.21
N GLY A 147 21.36 1.04 -11.71
CA GLY A 147 22.79 0.98 -11.98
C GLY A 147 23.35 -0.45 -11.85
N THR A 148 24.25 -0.81 -12.76
CA THR A 148 24.93 -2.10 -12.84
C THR A 148 25.51 -2.52 -11.49
N ARG A 149 24.97 -3.57 -10.88
CA ARG A 149 25.56 -4.17 -9.68
C ARG A 149 26.71 -5.09 -10.08
N ALA A 150 27.92 -4.78 -9.62
CA ALA A 150 29.06 -5.67 -9.75
C ALA A 150 28.85 -6.92 -8.85
N PRO A 151 29.21 -8.13 -9.31
CA PRO A 151 29.08 -9.33 -8.49
C PRO A 151 29.97 -9.23 -7.24
N GLY A 152 29.35 -9.18 -6.06
CA GLY A 152 30.03 -9.09 -4.75
C GLY A 152 29.46 -8.04 -3.79
N GLN A 153 28.64 -7.10 -4.27
CA GLN A 153 27.99 -6.08 -3.43
C GLN A 153 26.62 -6.56 -2.96
N GLY A 154 26.55 -7.10 -1.75
CA GLY A 154 25.27 -7.47 -1.12
C GLY A 154 24.48 -6.23 -0.70
N LEU A 155 23.14 -6.34 -0.73
CA LEU A 155 22.16 -5.32 -0.30
C LEU A 155 22.47 -4.69 1.08
N SER A 156 23.05 -5.47 2.00
CA SER A 156 23.40 -5.03 3.35
C SER A 156 24.68 -4.19 3.41
N GLY A 157 25.58 -4.30 2.42
CA GLY A 157 26.81 -3.51 2.37
C GLY A 157 26.55 -2.07 1.95
N ASP A 158 25.70 -1.88 0.94
CA ASP A 158 25.34 -0.57 0.40
C ASP A 158 24.56 0.27 1.42
N VAL A 159 23.53 -0.31 2.06
CA VAL A 159 22.75 0.40 3.11
C VAL A 159 23.60 0.76 4.34
N ARG A 160 24.53 -0.11 4.75
CA ARG A 160 25.47 0.21 5.84
C ARG A 160 26.46 1.29 5.43
N GLN A 161 26.96 1.24 4.20
CA GLN A 161 27.85 2.26 3.65
C GLN A 161 27.13 3.61 3.53
N ASP A 162 25.86 3.62 3.13
CA ASP A 162 25.02 4.81 3.07
C ASP A 162 24.75 5.39 4.46
N SER A 163 24.42 4.55 5.44
CA SER A 163 24.26 4.98 6.84
C SER A 163 25.56 5.56 7.40
N ALA A 164 26.70 4.90 7.16
CA ALA A 164 28.01 5.40 7.60
C ALA A 164 28.39 6.74 6.94
N ASN A 165 28.09 6.91 5.65
CA ASN A 165 28.31 8.18 4.95
C ASN A 165 27.45 9.31 5.52
N LEU A 166 26.21 9.02 5.89
CA LEU A 166 25.30 9.99 6.52
C LEU A 166 25.78 10.39 7.92
N ILE A 167 26.26 9.43 8.73
CA ILE A 167 26.86 9.70 10.04
C ILE A 167 28.10 10.59 9.89
N LEU A 168 29.00 10.26 8.96
CA LEU A 168 30.21 11.06 8.71
C LEU A 168 29.86 12.49 8.27
N ARG A 169 28.84 12.65 7.41
CA ARG A 169 28.34 13.96 7.00
C ARG A 169 27.76 14.73 8.19
N ALA A 170 26.99 14.06 9.05
CA ALA A 170 26.41 14.64 10.25
C ALA A 170 27.51 15.16 11.21
N GLN A 171 28.54 14.35 11.45
CA GLN A 171 29.71 14.74 12.25
C GLN A 171 30.45 15.94 11.65
N GLY A 172 30.58 15.98 10.32
CA GLY A 172 31.12 17.14 9.61
C GLY A 172 30.33 18.42 9.89
N TYR A 173 29.00 18.35 9.86
CA TYR A 173 28.14 19.47 10.23
C TYR A 173 28.24 19.83 11.71
N THR A 174 28.29 18.87 12.63
CA THR A 174 28.51 19.11 14.07
C THR A 174 29.82 19.85 14.33
N GLY A 175 30.91 19.47 13.63
CA GLY A 175 32.19 20.17 13.72
C GLY A 175 32.13 21.60 13.20
N GLN A 176 31.45 21.82 12.07
CA GLN A 176 31.23 23.18 11.53
C GLN A 176 30.38 24.04 12.46
N ALA A 177 29.35 23.45 13.10
CA ALA A 177 28.52 24.12 14.08
C ALA A 177 29.32 24.55 15.32
N SER A 178 30.13 23.64 15.85
CA SER A 178 31.02 23.90 16.99
C SER A 178 32.02 25.02 16.69
N ALA A 179 32.61 25.01 15.49
CA ALA A 179 33.50 26.08 15.04
C ALA A 179 32.78 27.42 14.89
N ALA A 180 31.54 27.42 14.39
CA ALA A 180 30.72 28.62 14.27
C ALA A 180 30.34 29.21 15.64
N LEU A 181 29.99 28.37 16.63
CA LEU A 181 29.75 28.79 18.01
C LEU A 181 31.00 29.45 18.62
N GLN A 182 32.17 28.83 18.45
CA GLN A 182 33.43 29.39 18.94
C GLN A 182 33.77 30.74 18.28
N ALA A 183 33.35 30.94 17.04
CA ALA A 183 33.47 32.21 16.33
C ALA A 183 32.36 33.23 16.69
N GLY A 184 31.45 32.89 17.60
CA GLY A 184 30.33 33.74 18.01
C GLY A 184 29.21 33.86 16.97
N ASN A 185 29.19 32.98 15.96
CA ASN A 185 28.16 32.99 14.92
C ASN A 185 27.08 31.94 15.22
N THR A 186 26.13 32.32 16.07
CA THR A 186 25.04 31.46 16.56
C THR A 186 24.11 31.01 15.43
N ASP A 187 23.73 31.91 14.52
CA ASP A 187 22.82 31.59 13.42
C ASP A 187 23.40 30.52 12.49
N LYS A 188 24.70 30.67 12.16
CA LYS A 188 25.42 29.67 11.38
C LYS A 188 25.50 28.35 12.14
N ALA A 189 25.78 28.39 13.45
CA ALA A 189 25.85 27.17 14.23
C ALA A 189 24.52 26.41 14.26
N LEU A 190 23.41 27.11 14.49
CA LEU A 190 22.06 26.53 14.47
C LEU A 190 21.77 25.86 13.13
N ALA A 191 22.02 26.55 12.01
CA ALA A 191 21.82 25.98 10.67
C ALA A 191 22.66 24.72 10.43
N GLN A 192 23.89 24.65 10.97
CA GLN A 192 24.73 23.45 10.85
C GLN A 192 24.25 22.31 11.77
N TYR A 193 23.76 22.62 12.98
CA TYR A 193 23.16 21.59 13.85
C TYR A 193 21.88 21.01 13.25
N GLU A 194 21.05 21.80 12.59
CA GLU A 194 19.87 21.32 11.87
C GLU A 194 20.26 20.32 10.76
N LEU A 195 21.28 20.65 9.95
CA LEU A 195 21.80 19.75 8.92
C LEU A 195 22.42 18.46 9.51
N ALA A 196 23.05 18.56 10.69
CA ALA A 196 23.56 17.41 11.40
C ALA A 196 22.43 16.48 11.85
N ILE A 197 21.37 17.04 12.47
CA ILE A 197 20.19 16.29 12.90
C ILE A 197 19.52 15.60 11.71
N GLU A 198 19.30 16.31 10.60
CA GLU A 198 18.70 15.72 9.38
C GLU A 198 19.53 14.55 8.85
N SER A 199 20.86 14.66 8.90
CA SER A 199 21.76 13.59 8.45
C SER A 199 21.74 12.39 9.40
N TYR A 200 21.68 12.61 10.72
CA TYR A 200 21.49 11.54 11.69
C TYR A 200 20.12 10.87 11.56
N ASP A 201 19.04 11.64 11.34
CA ASP A 201 17.70 11.11 11.13
C ASP A 201 17.67 10.14 9.95
N LYS A 202 18.24 10.55 8.80
CA LYS A 202 18.37 9.66 7.63
C LYS A 202 19.24 8.43 7.91
N ALA A 203 20.32 8.58 8.69
CA ALA A 203 21.15 7.44 9.07
C ALA A 203 20.37 6.43 9.92
N LEU A 204 19.52 6.92 10.82
CA LEU A 204 18.66 6.12 11.70
C LEU A 204 17.46 5.52 10.95
N GLU A 205 16.95 6.14 9.89
CA GLU A 205 15.98 5.50 8.99
C GLU A 205 16.57 4.24 8.33
N LEU A 206 17.85 4.28 7.95
CA LEU A 206 18.56 3.13 7.36
C LEU A 206 19.02 2.11 8.40
N SER A 207 19.36 2.55 9.60
CA SER A 207 19.87 1.72 10.69
C SER A 207 19.36 2.20 12.05
N PRO A 208 18.12 1.82 12.43
CA PRO A 208 17.43 2.38 13.61
C PRO A 208 18.14 2.14 14.95
N ALA A 209 18.93 1.07 15.04
CA ALA A 209 19.68 0.69 16.24
C ALA A 209 21.18 1.05 16.13
N ASN A 210 21.56 1.97 15.24
CA ASN A 210 22.95 2.41 15.15
C ASN A 210 23.30 3.27 16.38
N ALA A 211 24.06 2.70 17.31
CA ALA A 211 24.42 3.34 18.58
C ALA A 211 25.19 4.65 18.40
N GLU A 212 26.08 4.73 17.40
CA GLU A 212 26.83 5.94 17.07
C GLU A 212 25.90 7.09 16.65
N ALA A 213 24.99 6.83 15.70
CA ALA A 213 24.04 7.81 15.22
C ALA A 213 23.08 8.28 16.34
N LEU A 214 22.54 7.35 17.14
CA LEU A 214 21.69 7.68 18.29
C LEU A 214 22.45 8.57 19.29
N THR A 215 23.68 8.19 19.63
CA THR A 215 24.52 8.89 20.61
C THR A 215 24.83 10.32 20.18
N TYR A 216 25.37 10.49 18.98
CA TYR A 216 25.79 11.82 18.53
C TYR A 216 24.62 12.72 18.16
N ARG A 217 23.48 12.16 17.73
CA ARG A 217 22.24 12.94 17.59
C ARG A 217 21.76 13.46 18.94
N GLY A 218 21.75 12.60 19.97
CA GLY A 218 21.42 13.00 21.34
C GLY A 218 22.36 14.11 21.84
N TRP A 219 23.66 13.97 21.57
CA TRP A 219 24.65 15.00 21.92
C TRP A 219 24.42 16.34 21.23
N VAL A 220 24.05 16.34 19.95
CA VAL A 220 23.70 17.56 19.21
C VAL A 220 22.46 18.23 19.84
N LEU A 221 21.45 17.45 20.23
CA LEU A 221 20.27 17.99 20.93
C LEU A 221 20.64 18.63 22.27
N HIS A 222 21.48 17.98 23.08
CA HIS A 222 21.95 18.56 24.34
C HIS A 222 22.77 19.84 24.10
N THR A 223 23.61 19.84 23.06
CA THR A 223 24.39 21.02 22.69
C THR A 223 23.47 22.17 22.26
N LEU A 224 22.39 21.89 21.52
CA LEU A 224 21.38 22.89 21.22
C LEU A 224 20.67 23.36 22.50
N ALA A 225 20.34 22.47 23.42
CA ALA A 225 19.69 22.81 24.69
C ALA A 225 20.52 23.82 25.52
N THR A 226 21.82 23.55 25.66
CA THR A 226 22.75 24.40 26.43
C THR A 226 22.97 25.79 25.81
N ASN A 227 22.66 25.94 24.52
CA ASN A 227 22.77 27.21 23.78
C ASN A 227 21.40 27.84 23.47
N SER A 228 20.30 27.25 23.95
CA SER A 228 18.93 27.72 23.71
C SER A 228 18.35 28.40 24.94
N GLU A 229 17.23 29.11 24.74
CA GLU A 229 16.43 29.61 25.85
C GLU A 229 15.85 28.45 26.68
N ALA A 230 15.66 28.70 27.98
CA ALA A 230 15.17 27.69 28.93
C ALA A 230 13.83 27.04 28.54
N SER A 231 12.98 27.75 27.81
CA SER A 231 11.67 27.28 27.33
C SER A 231 11.78 26.08 26.37
N ILE A 232 12.89 25.98 25.63
CA ILE A 232 13.15 24.93 24.63
C ILE A 232 14.21 23.95 25.16
N ALA A 233 15.17 24.42 25.96
CA ALA A 233 16.27 23.61 26.48
C ALA A 233 15.81 22.32 27.16
N THR A 234 14.81 22.39 28.05
CA THR A 234 14.28 21.23 28.76
C THR A 234 13.74 20.15 27.80
N GLN A 235 13.06 20.55 26.73
CA GLN A 235 12.51 19.58 25.77
C GLN A 235 13.62 18.91 24.97
N LEU A 236 14.64 19.67 24.56
CA LEU A 236 15.80 19.15 23.85
C LEU A 236 16.61 18.18 24.72
N ASP A 237 16.80 18.47 26.00
CA ASP A 237 17.50 17.58 26.94
C ASP A 237 16.73 16.28 27.21
N VAL A 238 15.40 16.35 27.33
CA VAL A 238 14.56 15.15 27.42
C VAL A 238 14.72 14.28 26.17
N GLN A 239 14.70 14.88 24.98
CA GLN A 239 14.94 14.16 23.73
C GLN A 239 16.35 13.58 23.68
N ALA A 240 17.37 14.35 24.06
CA ALA A 240 18.76 13.89 24.11
C ALA A 240 18.90 12.64 24.99
N ARG A 241 18.30 12.65 26.19
CA ARG A 241 18.30 11.49 27.09
C ARG A 241 17.65 10.26 26.44
N ILE A 242 16.51 10.42 25.78
CA ILE A 242 15.83 9.30 25.08
C ILE A 242 16.74 8.65 24.04
N TYR A 243 17.45 9.45 23.23
CA TYR A 243 18.38 8.92 22.23
C TYR A 243 19.57 8.20 22.87
N LEU A 244 20.08 8.72 23.98
CA LEU A 244 21.18 8.09 24.72
C LEU A 244 20.74 6.77 25.37
N ASP A 245 19.52 6.71 25.91
CA ASP A 245 18.92 5.47 26.43
C ASP A 245 18.79 4.42 25.33
N GLN A 246 18.33 4.82 24.14
CA GLN A 246 18.24 3.95 22.97
C GLN A 246 19.63 3.47 22.51
N ALA A 247 20.63 4.34 22.52
CA ALA A 247 22.00 3.99 22.15
C ALA A 247 22.59 2.95 23.10
N ILE A 248 22.42 3.13 24.42
CA ILE A 248 22.89 2.18 25.44
C ILE A 248 22.15 0.85 25.34
N ALA A 249 20.85 0.87 25.00
CA ALA A 249 20.09 -0.36 24.76
C ALA A 249 20.55 -1.11 23.50
N ALA A 250 20.93 -0.38 22.45
CA ALA A 250 21.41 -0.95 21.19
C ALA A 250 22.83 -1.52 21.30
N ASP A 251 23.74 -0.79 21.95
CA ASP A 251 25.10 -1.23 22.24
C ASP A 251 25.55 -0.76 23.64
N PRO A 252 25.40 -1.64 24.66
CA PRO A 252 25.83 -1.33 26.02
C PRO A 252 27.35 -1.10 26.19
N ALA A 253 28.16 -1.50 25.20
CA ALA A 253 29.61 -1.33 25.22
C ALA A 253 30.06 -0.02 24.55
N TYR A 254 29.16 0.70 23.88
CA TYR A 254 29.47 1.98 23.26
C TYR A 254 29.60 3.09 24.32
N ALA A 255 30.84 3.32 24.75
CA ALA A 255 31.17 4.17 25.89
C ALA A 255 30.62 5.60 25.77
N ASP A 256 30.68 6.21 24.58
CA ASP A 256 30.23 7.58 24.32
C ASP A 256 28.78 7.80 24.80
N ALA A 257 27.90 6.82 24.62
CA ALA A 257 26.50 6.94 25.03
C ALA A 257 26.35 7.12 26.54
N ARG A 258 27.06 6.31 27.33
CA ARG A 258 27.08 6.42 28.80
C ARG A 258 27.75 7.70 29.26
N VAL A 259 28.87 8.06 28.63
CA VAL A 259 29.61 9.28 29.00
C VAL A 259 28.77 10.53 28.73
N PHE A 260 28.08 10.60 27.58
CA PHE A 260 27.22 11.73 27.26
C PHE A 260 25.98 11.78 28.15
N ARG A 261 25.39 10.64 28.52
CA ARG A 261 24.27 10.61 29.46
C ARG A 261 24.69 11.05 30.86
N ALA A 262 25.84 10.59 31.35
CA ALA A 262 26.41 11.06 32.61
C ALA A 262 26.67 12.57 32.64
N ILE A 263 27.14 13.16 31.53
CA ILE A 263 27.31 14.61 31.40
C ILE A 263 25.98 15.34 31.53
N LEU A 264 24.95 14.84 30.84
CA LEU A 264 23.59 15.41 30.86
C LEU A 264 22.97 15.32 32.26
N GLU A 265 23.11 14.17 32.92
CA GLU A 265 22.66 13.93 34.31
C GLU A 265 23.39 14.82 35.32
N ARG A 266 24.72 14.94 35.19
CA ARG A 266 25.51 15.87 36.01
C ARG A 266 25.01 17.31 35.84
N ASN A 267 24.74 17.75 34.61
CA ASN A 267 24.22 19.09 34.33
C ASN A 267 22.84 19.33 34.96
N ALA A 268 22.02 18.27 35.06
CA ALA A 268 20.73 18.29 35.75
C ALA A 268 20.84 18.17 37.29
N GLY A 269 22.04 17.99 37.84
CA GLY A 269 22.27 17.74 39.27
C GLY A 269 21.96 16.30 39.72
N GLU A 270 21.72 15.38 38.78
CA GLU A 270 21.44 13.97 39.03
C GLU A 270 22.75 13.17 39.23
N PHE A 271 23.59 13.62 40.17
CA PHE A 271 24.95 13.12 40.33
C PHE A 271 25.04 11.60 40.60
N ALA A 272 24.08 11.04 41.33
CA ALA A 272 24.05 9.60 41.61
C ALA A 272 23.81 8.76 40.33
N ALA A 273 22.94 9.23 39.43
CA ALA A 273 22.71 8.58 38.14
C ALA A 273 23.96 8.68 37.26
N ALA A 274 24.57 9.87 37.20
CA ALA A 274 25.79 10.10 36.44
C ALA A 274 26.93 9.19 36.89
N GLN A 275 27.06 8.97 38.21
CA GLN A 275 28.08 8.05 38.74
C GLN A 275 27.88 6.61 38.25
N VAL A 276 26.64 6.11 38.23
CA VAL A 276 26.33 4.75 37.76
C VAL A 276 26.81 4.55 36.31
N ASP A 277 26.57 5.53 35.45
CA ASP A 277 27.01 5.46 34.05
C ASP A 277 28.52 5.52 33.91
N LEU A 278 29.19 6.41 34.64
CA LEU A 278 30.65 6.55 34.61
C LEU A 278 31.37 5.30 35.14
N ASP A 279 30.79 4.63 36.14
CA ASP A 279 31.34 3.38 36.70
C ASP A 279 31.18 2.20 35.74
N ALA A 280 30.20 2.27 34.84
CA ALA A 280 29.94 1.24 33.85
C ALA A 280 30.81 1.38 32.58
N VAL A 281 31.62 2.42 32.44
CA VAL A 281 32.53 2.61 31.30
C VAL A 281 33.84 1.82 31.51
N ASP A 282 34.19 0.96 30.56
CA ASP A 282 35.50 0.29 30.54
C ASP A 282 36.59 1.26 30.10
N MET A 283 37.34 1.77 31.08
CA MET A 283 38.45 2.70 30.87
C MET A 283 39.61 2.13 30.04
N ASN A 284 39.68 0.80 29.82
CA ASN A 284 40.69 0.17 28.98
C ASN A 284 40.30 0.15 27.50
N ALA A 285 38.99 0.21 27.20
CA ALA A 285 38.46 0.14 25.84
C ALA A 285 38.30 1.51 25.16
N ILE A 286 38.63 2.61 25.86
CA ILE A 286 38.44 3.97 25.35
C ILE A 286 39.75 4.71 25.02
N PRO A 287 39.73 5.65 24.06
CA PRO A 287 40.89 6.47 23.72
C PRO A 287 41.38 7.35 24.89
N PRO A 288 42.68 7.70 24.95
CA PRO A 288 43.24 8.51 26.04
C PRO A 288 42.56 9.87 26.26
N TYR A 289 42.15 10.56 25.18
CA TYR A 289 41.48 11.87 25.30
C TYR A 289 40.13 11.76 26.03
N MET A 290 39.45 10.61 25.88
CA MET A 290 38.18 10.36 26.53
C MET A 290 38.36 10.09 28.02
N LYS A 291 39.49 9.45 28.42
CA LYS A 291 39.81 9.21 29.83
C LYS A 291 39.89 10.52 30.62
N SER A 292 40.62 11.51 30.10
CA SER A 292 40.73 12.82 30.76
C SER A 292 39.37 13.52 30.89
N MET A 293 38.49 13.37 29.90
CA MET A 293 37.15 13.92 29.96
C MET A 293 36.32 13.22 31.05
N ILE A 294 36.33 11.89 31.10
CA ILE A 294 35.62 11.10 32.12
C ILE A 294 36.12 11.43 33.52
N ASP A 295 37.43 11.54 33.71
CA ASP A 295 38.01 11.88 35.02
C ASP A 295 37.56 13.28 35.48
N SER A 296 37.47 14.24 34.56
CA SER A 296 36.89 15.55 34.87
C SER A 296 35.43 15.44 35.30
N VAL A 297 34.60 14.69 34.56
CA VAL A 297 33.18 14.53 34.89
C VAL A 297 33.02 13.80 36.24
N ARG A 298 33.84 12.78 36.53
CA ARG A 298 33.85 12.09 37.83
C ARG A 298 34.16 13.03 38.99
N ASN A 299 35.10 13.95 38.82
CA ASN A 299 35.43 14.94 39.85
C ASN A 299 34.26 15.90 40.11
N ASP A 300 33.58 16.36 39.07
CA ASP A 300 32.39 17.20 39.19
C ASP A 300 31.27 16.45 39.93
N VAL A 301 31.02 15.20 39.54
CA VAL A 301 30.00 14.32 40.14
C VAL A 301 30.31 14.05 41.62
N ALA A 302 31.57 13.74 41.97
CA ALA A 302 31.98 13.52 43.35
C ALA A 302 31.80 14.77 44.21
N THR A 303 32.11 15.95 43.66
CA THR A 303 31.89 17.24 44.34
C THR A 303 30.40 17.49 44.55
N GLY A 304 29.57 17.21 43.54
CA GLY A 304 28.12 17.32 43.63
C GLY A 304 27.51 16.43 44.71
N LEU A 305 27.94 15.16 44.77
CA LEU A 305 27.49 14.20 45.79
C LEU A 305 27.92 14.58 47.21
N ALA A 306 29.07 15.21 47.37
CA ALA A 306 29.54 15.69 48.68
C ALA A 306 28.79 16.96 49.15
N GLY A 307 28.18 17.70 48.22
CA GLY A 307 27.45 18.93 48.50
C GLY A 307 25.92 18.79 48.64
N SER A 308 25.35 17.64 48.24
CA SER A 308 23.91 17.29 48.32
C SER A 308 23.54 16.62 49.63
#